data_AF-A0A5K1IVT9-F1
#
_entry.id   AF-A0A5K1IVT9-F1
#
_cell.length_a   1.000
_cell.length_b   1.000
_cell.length_c   1.000
_cell.angle_alpha   90.00
_cell.angle_beta   90.00
_cell.angle_gamma   90.00
#
_symmetry.space_group_name_H-M   'P 1'
#
loop_
_entity.id
_entity.type
_entity.pdbx_description
1 polymer ?
#
loop_
_entity_poly.entity_id
_entity_poly.type
_entity_poly.pdbx_seq_one_letter_code
_entity_poly.pdbx_strand_id
1 'polypeptide(L)'
;MDTLELDLSNSHRIVSRKSDAGAYNNAYFLLALLSCFLFPFASIFFIILYIRSEKHSSVGLAILVGLCSGAIAYGVNTTLMADIDRYTNSLPIFRETSFWDLLSIKGVYSSVGSHGYNLFAWIVSRFNDDHLLRSAVTATFYSVLAFIVDDYAALQGWSFRRTCAALLISVAISPFFNVLSYAKSTPAFSLLLLALYLDFRKRTGPVVLILLYAFAASTHSSVLPVIALRVVLLFVKNEIAIYGISLALLPLSNILSAALPASFRTIPVLSLFVSALDKFSVYSEFSDWGWAAASQHSVLLMGYRYYFGAIAVFCILLVFRRYDVSKSGLLVFSGIWSALCIAVSVFFAADVFFRYAMPCSTLFVLAALSHKDDAVNLYIDIALAIIAVIGFVVQWAYLASVVDMSCFILHGLFGV
;
A
#
# COMPACT_ATOMS: atom_id res chain seq x y z
N MET A 1 -0.96 13.44 38.43
CA MET A 1 -1.94 12.36 38.29
C MET A 1 -3.34 12.87 37.93
N ASP A 2 -3.58 14.19 37.92
CA ASP A 2 -4.92 14.79 37.67
C ASP A 2 -5.14 15.35 36.24
N THR A 3 -4.35 14.93 35.25
CA THR A 3 -4.53 15.35 33.83
C THR A 3 -4.99 14.22 32.91
N LEU A 4 -5.33 13.06 33.47
CA LEU A 4 -5.75 11.86 32.73
C LEU A 4 -7.27 11.59 32.81
N GLU A 5 -7.99 12.25 33.73
CA GLU A 5 -9.45 12.09 33.86
C GLU A 5 -10.27 13.06 32.98
N LEU A 6 -9.68 14.17 32.53
CA LEU A 6 -10.37 15.17 31.71
C LEU A 6 -10.51 14.77 30.23
N ASP A 7 -9.84 13.71 29.79
CA ASP A 7 -9.92 13.21 28.40
C ASP A 7 -10.96 12.07 28.24
N LEU A 8 -11.53 11.59 29.34
CA LEU A 8 -12.55 10.54 29.33
C LEU A 8 -13.98 11.08 29.12
N SER A 9 -14.26 12.35 29.45
CA SER A 9 -15.62 12.91 29.40
C SER A 9 -16.05 13.43 28.03
N ASN A 10 -15.12 13.65 27.08
CA ASN A 10 -15.44 14.12 25.72
C ASN A 10 -15.51 13.01 24.65
N SER A 11 -15.42 11.74 25.04
CA SER A 11 -15.38 10.60 24.10
C SER A 11 -16.76 10.11 23.61
N HIS A 12 -17.87 10.68 24.08
CA HIS A 12 -19.22 10.30 23.64
C HIS A 12 -19.80 11.23 22.57
N ARG A 13 -19.19 11.20 21.38
CA ARG A 13 -19.96 11.17 20.13
C ARG A 13 -19.47 9.98 19.30
N ILE A 14 -19.90 8.80 19.74
CA ILE A 14 -19.99 7.66 18.84
C ILE A 14 -21.02 8.07 17.80
N VAL A 15 -20.55 8.57 16.65
CA VAL A 15 -21.39 8.67 15.45
C VAL A 15 -21.93 7.26 15.24
N SER A 16 -23.23 7.07 15.41
CA SER A 16 -23.85 5.77 15.20
C SER A 16 -23.54 5.36 13.77
N ARG A 17 -22.84 4.23 13.62
CA ARG A 17 -22.60 3.63 12.31
C ARG A 17 -23.99 3.31 11.76
N LYS A 18 -24.43 4.01 10.71
CA LYS A 18 -25.60 3.58 9.93
C LYS A 18 -25.35 2.11 9.57
N SER A 19 -26.33 1.26 9.82
CA SER A 19 -26.27 -0.16 9.47
C SER A 19 -25.80 -0.34 8.02
N ASP A 20 -24.69 -1.05 7.82
CA ASP A 20 -24.10 -1.33 6.50
C ASP A 20 -25.09 -2.09 5.58
N ALA A 21 -26.14 -2.70 6.12
CA ALA A 21 -27.17 -3.40 5.35
C ALA A 21 -27.91 -2.47 4.36
N GLY A 22 -28.02 -1.17 4.67
CA GLY A 22 -28.62 -0.19 3.76
C GLY A 22 -27.74 0.21 2.57
N ALA A 23 -26.44 -0.07 2.64
CA ALA A 23 -25.46 0.36 1.65
C ALA A 23 -25.43 -0.54 0.41
N TYR A 24 -25.68 -1.84 0.58
CA TYR A 24 -25.69 -2.82 -0.51
C TYR A 24 -27.01 -2.82 -1.31
N ASN A 25 -28.10 -2.31 -0.72
CA ASN A 25 -29.38 -2.10 -1.39
C ASN A 25 -29.45 -0.77 -2.16
N ASN A 26 -28.30 -0.12 -2.37
CA ASN A 26 -28.21 1.13 -3.11
C ASN A 26 -28.13 0.86 -4.62
N ALA A 27 -29.02 1.45 -5.40
CA ALA A 27 -29.00 1.32 -6.86
C ALA A 27 -27.66 1.73 -7.48
N TYR A 28 -27.00 2.75 -6.93
CA TYR A 28 -25.66 3.17 -7.39
C TYR A 28 -24.59 2.14 -7.07
N PHE A 29 -24.71 1.41 -5.94
CA PHE A 29 -23.78 0.33 -5.61
C PHE A 29 -23.91 -0.81 -6.63
N LEU A 30 -25.15 -1.24 -6.91
CA LEU A 30 -25.40 -2.31 -7.88
C LEU A 30 -24.96 -1.91 -9.29
N LEU A 31 -25.23 -0.68 -9.71
CA LEU A 31 -24.83 -0.17 -11.03
C LEU A 31 -23.30 -0.07 -11.15
N ALA A 32 -22.62 0.41 -10.09
CA ALA A 32 -21.17 0.42 -10.02
C ALA A 32 -20.60 -1.01 -10.05
N LEU A 33 -21.20 -1.94 -9.33
CA LEU A 33 -20.77 -3.33 -9.29
C LEU A 33 -20.87 -3.99 -10.67
N LEU A 34 -22.02 -3.88 -11.34
CA LEU A 34 -22.22 -4.43 -12.68
C LEU A 34 -21.28 -3.79 -13.71
N SER A 35 -21.10 -2.47 -13.64
CA SER A 35 -20.20 -1.76 -14.56
C SER A 35 -18.73 -2.09 -14.34
N CYS A 36 -18.29 -2.51 -13.15
CA CYS A 36 -16.91 -2.99 -12.95
C CYS A 36 -16.58 -4.18 -13.86
N PHE A 37 -17.56 -5.05 -14.15
CA PHE A 37 -17.37 -6.22 -15.02
C PHE A 37 -17.58 -5.90 -16.50
N LEU A 38 -18.53 -5.02 -16.82
CA LEU A 38 -18.91 -4.73 -18.22
C LEU A 38 -18.08 -3.60 -18.84
N PHE A 39 -17.82 -2.54 -18.09
CA PHE A 39 -17.21 -1.30 -18.59
C PHE A 39 -16.30 -0.70 -17.51
N PRO A 40 -15.13 -1.32 -17.22
CA PRO A 40 -14.31 -0.96 -16.06
C PRO A 40 -13.98 0.53 -15.94
N PHE A 41 -13.66 1.22 -17.04
CA PHE A 41 -13.40 2.68 -17.02
C PHE A 41 -14.67 3.50 -16.74
N ALA A 42 -15.82 3.10 -17.27
CA ALA A 42 -17.08 3.79 -17.01
C ALA A 42 -17.54 3.60 -15.55
N SER A 43 -17.15 2.49 -14.90
CA SER A 43 -17.49 2.20 -13.51
C SER A 43 -17.03 3.31 -12.53
N ILE A 44 -15.96 4.03 -12.86
CA ILE A 44 -15.45 5.16 -12.06
C ILE A 44 -16.53 6.23 -11.85
N PHE A 45 -17.34 6.54 -12.87
CA PHE A 45 -18.43 7.50 -12.75
C PHE A 45 -19.51 7.01 -11.78
N PHE A 46 -19.88 5.73 -11.85
CA PHE A 46 -20.88 5.15 -10.96
C PHE A 46 -20.37 5.02 -9.52
N ILE A 47 -19.08 4.76 -9.33
CA ILE A 47 -18.43 4.79 -8.01
C ILE A 47 -18.51 6.20 -7.42
N ILE A 48 -18.25 7.25 -8.21
CA ILE A 48 -18.39 8.64 -7.74
C ILE A 48 -19.84 8.95 -7.35
N LEU A 49 -20.82 8.46 -8.11
CA LEU A 49 -22.25 8.59 -7.74
C LEU A 49 -22.58 7.84 -6.45
N TYR A 50 -21.98 6.66 -6.24
CA TYR A 50 -22.13 5.92 -4.99
C TYR A 50 -21.58 6.70 -3.79
N ILE A 51 -20.39 7.31 -3.89
CA ILE A 51 -19.81 8.15 -2.81
C ILE A 51 -20.76 9.31 -2.46
N ARG A 52 -21.44 9.90 -3.45
CA ARG A 52 -22.38 11.00 -3.23
C ARG A 52 -23.66 10.57 -2.49
N SER A 53 -24.01 9.29 -2.52
CA SER A 53 -25.24 8.79 -1.91
C SER A 53 -25.18 8.81 -0.38
N GLU A 54 -26.30 9.16 0.27
CA GLU A 54 -26.44 9.22 1.73
C GLU A 54 -26.30 7.86 2.45
N LYS A 55 -26.41 6.76 1.69
CA LYS A 55 -26.34 5.38 2.18
C LYS A 55 -25.01 4.68 1.86
N HIS A 56 -23.98 5.38 1.38
CA HIS A 56 -22.70 4.72 1.10
C HIS A 56 -22.00 4.23 2.37
N SER A 57 -21.18 3.18 2.24
CA SER A 57 -20.28 2.71 3.29
C SER A 57 -18.85 2.61 2.74
N SER A 58 -17.86 2.85 3.59
CA SER A 58 -16.44 2.77 3.19
C SER A 58 -16.03 1.34 2.80
N VAL A 59 -16.70 0.32 3.35
CA VAL A 59 -16.50 -1.08 2.95
C VAL A 59 -17.08 -1.33 1.56
N GLY A 60 -18.29 -0.85 1.28
CA GLY A 60 -18.88 -0.93 -0.05
C GLY A 60 -18.03 -0.22 -1.10
N LEU A 61 -17.51 0.96 -0.77
CA LEU A 61 -16.61 1.69 -1.65
C LEU A 61 -15.30 0.91 -1.90
N ALA A 62 -14.71 0.34 -0.85
CA ALA A 62 -13.52 -0.49 -0.95
C ALA A 62 -13.71 -1.65 -1.92
N ILE A 63 -14.85 -2.35 -1.82
CA ILE A 63 -15.22 -3.43 -2.72
C ILE A 63 -15.30 -2.93 -4.16
N LEU A 64 -16.01 -1.83 -4.41
CA LEU A 64 -16.19 -1.30 -5.77
C LEU A 64 -14.88 -0.82 -6.40
N VAL A 65 -14.05 -0.08 -5.65
CA VAL A 65 -12.77 0.42 -6.15
C VAL A 65 -11.78 -0.73 -6.35
N GLY A 66 -11.78 -1.72 -5.45
CA GLY A 66 -11.03 -2.96 -5.60
C GLY A 66 -11.44 -3.75 -6.84
N LEU A 67 -12.73 -3.96 -7.04
CA LEU A 67 -13.24 -4.68 -8.21
C LEU A 67 -12.98 -3.94 -9.52
N CYS A 68 -13.19 -2.62 -9.56
CA CYS A 68 -12.87 -1.79 -10.73
C CYS A 68 -11.38 -1.92 -11.10
N SER A 69 -10.48 -1.73 -10.14
CA SER A 69 -9.04 -1.81 -10.39
C SER A 69 -8.56 -3.24 -10.71
N GLY A 70 -9.18 -4.26 -10.08
CA GLY A 70 -8.99 -5.66 -10.40
C GLY A 70 -9.40 -5.97 -11.83
N ALA A 71 -10.59 -5.53 -12.24
CA ALA A 71 -11.10 -5.71 -13.59
C ALA A 71 -10.21 -5.01 -14.63
N ILE A 72 -9.74 -3.79 -14.37
CA ILE A 72 -8.77 -3.10 -15.24
C ILE A 72 -7.46 -3.89 -15.35
N ALA A 73 -6.96 -4.44 -14.23
CA ALA A 73 -5.72 -5.21 -14.20
C ALA A 73 -5.83 -6.58 -14.89
N TYR A 74 -7.04 -7.14 -14.96
CA TYR A 74 -7.31 -8.40 -15.65
C TYR A 74 -6.89 -8.33 -17.13
N GLY A 75 -7.24 -7.23 -17.81
CA GLY A 75 -6.92 -6.96 -19.21
C GLY A 75 -5.48 -6.50 -19.49
N VAL A 76 -4.59 -6.58 -18.50
CA VAL A 76 -3.17 -6.23 -18.70
C VAL A 76 -2.44 -7.40 -19.34
N ASN A 77 -2.04 -7.19 -20.60
CA ASN A 77 -1.14 -8.07 -21.35
C ASN A 77 0.22 -7.40 -21.52
N THR A 78 1.26 -8.01 -20.97
CA THR A 78 2.62 -7.46 -21.05
C THR A 78 3.24 -7.74 -22.42
N THR A 79 3.97 -6.77 -22.97
CA THR A 79 4.71 -6.91 -24.24
C THR A 79 6.14 -7.38 -24.03
N LEU A 80 6.62 -7.34 -22.78
CA LEU A 80 7.94 -7.77 -22.33
C LEU A 80 7.76 -8.56 -21.03
N MET A 81 8.64 -9.55 -20.78
CA MET A 81 8.59 -10.35 -19.54
C MET A 81 8.79 -9.45 -18.31
N ALA A 82 7.72 -9.20 -17.56
CA ALA A 82 7.72 -8.43 -16.32
C ALA A 82 7.70 -9.34 -15.08
N ASP A 83 7.85 -8.77 -13.89
CA ASP A 83 7.86 -9.56 -12.65
C ASP A 83 6.52 -10.27 -12.41
N ILE A 84 5.40 -9.63 -12.77
CA ILE A 84 4.08 -10.27 -12.70
C ILE A 84 4.00 -11.53 -13.53
N ASP A 85 4.62 -11.55 -14.71
CA ASP A 85 4.56 -12.72 -15.60
C ASP A 85 5.32 -13.89 -15.01
N ARG A 86 6.43 -13.63 -14.30
CA ARG A 86 7.15 -14.66 -13.53
C ARG A 86 6.29 -15.26 -12.44
N TYR A 87 5.52 -14.45 -11.72
CA TYR A 87 4.59 -14.96 -10.70
C TYR A 87 3.42 -15.71 -11.32
N THR A 88 2.85 -15.22 -12.41
CA THR A 88 1.79 -15.90 -13.16
C THR A 88 2.27 -17.26 -13.67
N ASN A 89 3.48 -17.34 -14.24
CA ASN A 89 4.09 -18.61 -14.70
C ASN A 89 4.36 -19.61 -13.57
N SER A 90 4.31 -19.17 -12.30
CA SER A 90 4.44 -20.06 -11.13
C SER A 90 3.10 -20.64 -10.63
N LEU A 91 1.96 -20.12 -11.09
CA LEU A 91 0.63 -20.57 -10.69
C LEU A 91 0.36 -22.07 -10.94
N PRO A 92 0.85 -22.71 -12.02
CA PRO A 92 0.68 -24.15 -12.21
C PRO A 92 1.20 -24.98 -11.03
N ILE A 93 2.33 -24.60 -10.42
CA ILE A 93 2.87 -25.28 -9.24
C ILE A 93 1.89 -25.20 -8.07
N PHE A 94 1.29 -24.03 -7.86
CA PHE A 94 0.26 -23.85 -6.84
C PHE A 94 -1.01 -24.64 -7.12
N ARG A 95 -1.39 -24.87 -8.39
CA ARG A 95 -2.55 -25.70 -8.80
C ARG A 95 -2.36 -27.17 -8.40
N GLU A 96 -1.15 -27.67 -8.55
CA GLU A 96 -0.81 -29.07 -8.26
C GLU A 96 -0.52 -29.30 -6.77
N THR A 97 -0.25 -28.24 -6.01
CA THR A 97 0.07 -28.35 -4.58
C THR A 97 -1.18 -28.52 -3.72
N SER A 98 -1.17 -29.51 -2.82
CA SER A 98 -2.22 -29.70 -1.81
C SER A 98 -2.17 -28.60 -0.74
N PHE A 99 -3.30 -28.35 -0.05
CA PHE A 99 -3.33 -27.34 1.02
C PHE A 99 -2.28 -27.58 2.12
N TRP A 100 -2.05 -28.84 2.47
CA TRP A 100 -1.11 -29.23 3.53
C TRP A 100 0.35 -29.03 3.14
N ASP A 101 0.66 -29.07 1.84
CA ASP A 101 2.01 -28.94 1.31
C ASP A 101 2.41 -27.48 1.05
N LEU A 102 1.50 -26.51 1.24
CA LEU A 102 1.74 -25.08 0.97
C LEU A 102 2.90 -24.48 1.77
N LEU A 103 3.06 -24.94 3.02
CA LEU A 103 4.13 -24.47 3.90
C LEU A 103 5.50 -25.06 3.53
N SER A 104 5.49 -26.12 2.71
CA SER A 104 6.66 -26.91 2.32
C SER A 104 7.19 -26.55 0.93
N ILE A 105 6.51 -25.67 0.17
CA ILE A 105 6.97 -25.24 -1.16
C ILE A 105 8.32 -24.52 -1.05
N LYS A 106 9.37 -25.14 -1.60
CA LYS A 106 10.72 -24.58 -1.74
C LYS A 106 11.01 -24.22 -3.19
N GLY A 107 11.69 -23.10 -3.44
CA GLY A 107 12.27 -22.79 -4.74
C GLY A 107 11.36 -22.02 -5.73
N VAL A 108 10.09 -21.74 -5.40
CA VAL A 108 9.15 -21.05 -6.30
C VAL A 108 9.07 -19.55 -5.98
N TYR A 109 10.18 -18.82 -6.12
CA TYR A 109 10.33 -17.48 -5.50
C TYR A 109 9.93 -17.43 -3.99
N SER A 110 9.58 -18.58 -3.38
CA SER A 110 9.15 -18.78 -2.02
C SER A 110 10.43 -18.93 -1.23
N SER A 111 10.97 -17.79 -0.81
CA SER A 111 11.96 -17.81 0.26
C SER A 111 11.28 -18.31 1.53
N VAL A 112 12.06 -18.95 2.40
CA VAL A 112 11.69 -19.16 3.81
C VAL A 112 10.98 -17.90 4.33
N GLY A 113 9.73 -18.05 4.80
CA GLY A 113 8.94 -16.94 5.33
C GLY A 113 7.93 -16.26 4.40
N SER A 114 7.68 -16.77 3.18
CA SER A 114 6.62 -16.26 2.27
C SER A 114 5.31 -17.06 2.32
N HIS A 115 4.96 -17.62 3.48
CA HIS A 115 3.78 -18.49 3.64
C HIS A 115 2.45 -17.80 3.35
N GLY A 116 2.30 -16.52 3.71
CA GLY A 116 1.09 -15.73 3.42
C GLY A 116 0.87 -15.56 1.92
N TYR A 117 1.95 -15.38 1.14
CA TYR A 117 1.86 -15.34 -0.31
C TYR A 117 1.50 -16.71 -0.90
N ASN A 118 2.10 -17.79 -0.39
CA ASN A 118 1.78 -19.14 -0.90
C ASN A 118 0.29 -19.43 -0.76
N LEU A 119 -0.32 -19.05 0.38
CA LEU A 119 -1.77 -19.17 0.58
C LEU A 119 -2.54 -18.30 -0.42
N PHE A 120 -2.15 -17.03 -0.59
CA PHE A 120 -2.78 -16.10 -1.53
C PHE A 120 -2.73 -16.64 -2.97
N ALA A 121 -1.55 -17.03 -3.45
CA ALA A 121 -1.36 -17.59 -4.79
C ALA A 121 -2.11 -18.90 -4.99
N TRP A 122 -2.16 -19.76 -3.96
CA TRP A 122 -2.93 -21.01 -4.00
C TRP A 122 -4.43 -20.78 -4.12
N ILE A 123 -5.00 -19.81 -3.39
CA ILE A 123 -6.41 -19.45 -3.52
C ILE A 123 -6.70 -18.99 -4.95
N VAL A 124 -5.89 -18.08 -5.48
CA VAL A 124 -6.03 -17.57 -6.86
C VAL A 124 -5.89 -18.71 -7.88
N SER A 125 -4.94 -19.63 -7.68
CA SER A 125 -4.68 -20.70 -8.64
C SER A 125 -5.86 -21.68 -8.77
N ARG A 126 -6.73 -21.79 -7.76
CA ARG A 126 -7.94 -22.65 -7.79
C ARG A 126 -8.95 -22.26 -8.85
N PHE A 127 -8.95 -21.00 -9.30
CA PHE A 127 -9.86 -20.52 -10.33
C PHE A 127 -9.42 -20.88 -11.75
N ASN A 128 -8.26 -21.52 -11.91
CA ASN A 128 -7.70 -21.93 -13.19
C ASN A 128 -7.57 -20.79 -14.23
N ASP A 129 -7.36 -19.57 -13.75
CA ASP A 129 -7.17 -18.38 -14.56
C ASP A 129 -5.92 -17.62 -14.09
N ASP A 130 -4.98 -17.42 -15.02
CA ASP A 130 -3.68 -16.78 -14.79
C ASP A 130 -3.78 -15.25 -14.64
N HIS A 131 -4.78 -14.62 -15.25
CA HIS A 131 -5.04 -13.17 -15.17
C HIS A 131 -5.62 -12.76 -13.82
N LEU A 132 -6.21 -13.70 -13.09
CA LEU A 132 -6.79 -13.45 -11.78
C LEU A 132 -5.74 -13.01 -10.74
N LEU A 133 -4.47 -13.42 -10.90
CA LEU A 133 -3.42 -12.97 -9.99
C LEU A 133 -3.20 -11.46 -10.06
N ARG A 134 -3.10 -10.90 -11.28
CA ARG A 134 -2.94 -9.46 -11.51
C ARG A 134 -4.11 -8.70 -10.89
N SER A 135 -5.31 -9.23 -11.09
CA SER A 135 -6.57 -8.68 -10.59
C SER A 135 -6.66 -8.70 -9.06
N ALA A 136 -6.31 -9.81 -8.42
CA ALA A 136 -6.37 -9.95 -6.97
C ALA A 136 -5.36 -9.04 -6.25
N VAL A 137 -4.16 -8.88 -6.83
CA VAL A 137 -3.12 -7.99 -6.29
C VAL A 137 -3.56 -6.54 -6.32
N THR A 138 -4.03 -6.04 -7.46
CA THR A 138 -4.49 -4.65 -7.57
C THR A 138 -5.74 -4.40 -6.75
N ALA A 139 -6.71 -5.32 -6.78
CA ALA A 139 -7.92 -5.23 -5.98
C ALA A 139 -7.60 -5.09 -4.49
N THR A 140 -6.63 -5.86 -3.97
CA THR A 140 -6.20 -5.77 -2.56
C THR A 140 -5.70 -4.37 -2.21
N PHE A 141 -4.81 -3.80 -3.02
CA PHE A 141 -4.22 -2.48 -2.76
C PHE A 141 -5.26 -1.36 -2.80
N TYR A 142 -6.02 -1.30 -3.89
CA TYR A 142 -6.98 -0.22 -4.10
C TYR A 142 -8.21 -0.34 -3.19
N SER A 143 -8.59 -1.55 -2.75
CA SER A 143 -9.61 -1.72 -1.70
C SER A 143 -9.16 -1.09 -0.38
N VAL A 144 -7.94 -1.41 0.07
CA VAL A 144 -7.40 -0.87 1.33
C VAL A 144 -7.26 0.65 1.24
N LEU A 145 -6.71 1.16 0.14
CA LEU A 145 -6.57 2.59 -0.12
C LEU A 145 -7.93 3.29 -0.05
N ALA A 146 -8.93 2.79 -0.77
CA ALA A 146 -10.26 3.39 -0.79
C ALA A 146 -10.95 3.35 0.58
N PHE A 147 -10.85 2.21 1.29
CA PHE A 147 -11.36 2.08 2.66
C PHE A 147 -10.77 3.13 3.59
N ILE A 148 -9.43 3.25 3.61
CA ILE A 148 -8.72 4.15 4.51
C ILE A 148 -9.03 5.61 4.19
N VAL A 149 -9.01 5.99 2.91
CA VAL A 149 -9.26 7.37 2.50
C VAL A 149 -10.68 7.80 2.85
N ASP A 150 -11.68 6.98 2.51
CA ASP A 150 -13.09 7.30 2.73
C ASP A 150 -13.46 7.27 4.23
N ASP A 151 -13.03 6.24 4.96
CA ASP A 151 -13.29 6.14 6.40
C ASP A 151 -12.61 7.28 7.16
N TYR A 152 -11.38 7.66 6.78
CA TYR A 152 -10.70 8.82 7.37
C TYR A 152 -11.42 10.13 7.03
N ALA A 153 -11.83 10.31 5.77
CA ALA A 153 -12.56 11.48 5.31
C ALA A 153 -13.89 11.67 6.05
N ALA A 154 -14.66 10.59 6.22
CA ALA A 154 -15.91 10.59 6.98
C ALA A 154 -15.68 11.03 8.44
N LEU A 155 -14.60 10.56 9.06
CA LEU A 155 -14.25 10.92 10.44
C LEU A 155 -13.80 12.36 10.62
N GLN A 156 -13.15 12.92 9.61
CA GLN A 156 -12.73 14.32 9.60
C GLN A 156 -13.83 15.25 9.08
N GLY A 157 -15.00 14.74 8.71
CA GLY A 157 -16.10 15.54 8.17
C GLY A 157 -15.75 16.19 6.82
N TRP A 158 -14.96 15.52 5.99
CA TRP A 158 -14.59 16.04 4.68
C TRP A 158 -15.80 16.14 3.75
N SER A 159 -15.80 17.17 2.91
CA SER A 159 -16.81 17.31 1.87
C SER A 159 -16.63 16.25 0.78
N PHE A 160 -17.72 15.92 0.08
CA PHE A 160 -17.70 15.01 -1.07
C PHE A 160 -16.57 15.33 -2.06
N ARG A 161 -16.39 16.60 -2.41
CA ARG A 161 -15.34 17.04 -3.35
C ARG A 161 -13.93 16.72 -2.83
N ARG A 162 -13.69 16.93 -1.54
CA ARG A 162 -12.40 16.65 -0.90
C ARG A 162 -12.13 15.15 -0.81
N THR A 163 -13.14 14.34 -0.49
CA THR A 163 -13.04 12.87 -0.48
C THR A 163 -12.74 12.33 -1.87
N CYS A 164 -13.47 12.78 -2.90
CA CYS A 164 -13.19 12.39 -4.29
C CYS A 164 -11.79 12.83 -4.74
N ALA A 165 -11.37 14.06 -4.41
CA ALA A 165 -10.02 14.52 -4.73
C ALA A 165 -8.95 13.63 -4.06
N ALA A 166 -9.12 13.30 -2.78
CA ALA A 166 -8.21 12.43 -2.06
C ALA A 166 -8.09 11.04 -2.72
N LEU A 167 -9.21 10.43 -3.12
CA LEU A 167 -9.22 9.14 -3.81
C LEU A 167 -8.51 9.22 -5.17
N LEU A 168 -8.88 10.21 -6.00
CA LEU A 168 -8.30 10.38 -7.33
C LEU A 168 -6.79 10.66 -7.28
N ILE A 169 -6.34 11.50 -6.35
CA ILE A 169 -4.92 11.80 -6.14
C ILE A 169 -4.17 10.54 -5.67
N SER A 170 -4.75 9.79 -4.74
CA SER A 170 -4.11 8.56 -4.22
C SER A 170 -3.93 7.50 -5.31
N VAL A 171 -4.91 7.38 -6.23
CA VAL A 171 -4.81 6.52 -7.42
C VAL A 171 -3.79 7.06 -8.42
N ALA A 172 -3.76 8.37 -8.67
CA ALA A 172 -2.84 8.98 -9.64
C ALA A 172 -1.36 8.91 -9.23
N ILE A 173 -1.08 8.97 -7.92
CA ILE A 173 0.30 8.90 -7.40
C ILE A 173 0.85 7.47 -7.46
N SER A 174 -0.02 6.48 -7.21
CA SER A 174 0.39 5.07 -7.09
C SER A 174 0.54 4.44 -8.48
N PRO A 175 1.74 4.02 -8.92
CA PRO A 175 1.94 3.60 -10.30
C PRO A 175 1.24 2.27 -10.54
N PHE A 176 0.19 2.27 -11.36
CA PHE A 176 -0.68 1.11 -11.55
C PHE A 176 0.08 -0.18 -11.93
N PHE A 177 1.04 -0.09 -12.86
CA PHE A 177 1.84 -1.25 -13.26
C PHE A 177 2.78 -1.77 -12.14
N ASN A 178 3.33 -0.89 -11.30
CA ASN A 178 4.12 -1.37 -10.16
C ASN A 178 3.22 -1.99 -9.08
N VAL A 179 2.01 -1.47 -8.87
CA VAL A 179 1.05 -2.09 -7.94
C VAL A 179 0.79 -3.55 -8.35
N LEU A 180 0.50 -3.81 -9.63
CA LEU A 180 0.28 -5.18 -10.12
C LEU A 180 1.56 -6.02 -10.18
N SER A 181 2.70 -5.42 -10.57
CA SER A 181 3.95 -6.16 -10.78
C SER A 181 4.56 -6.72 -9.50
N TYR A 182 4.33 -6.03 -8.38
CA TYR A 182 4.88 -6.41 -7.08
C TYR A 182 3.96 -7.40 -6.34
N ALA A 183 3.65 -8.53 -6.99
CA ALA A 183 2.60 -9.48 -6.57
C ALA A 183 2.70 -9.97 -5.11
N LYS A 184 3.90 -10.03 -4.54
CA LYS A 184 4.12 -10.37 -3.12
C LYS A 184 4.01 -9.18 -2.19
N SER A 185 4.76 -8.11 -2.48
CA SER A 185 4.88 -6.99 -1.57
C SER A 185 3.64 -6.10 -1.58
N THR A 186 2.96 -5.93 -2.70
CA THR A 186 1.75 -5.10 -2.78
C THR A 186 0.67 -5.58 -1.80
N PRO A 187 0.25 -6.87 -1.79
CA PRO A 187 -0.69 -7.35 -0.78
C PRO A 187 -0.16 -7.25 0.65
N ALA A 188 1.12 -7.58 0.88
CA ALA A 188 1.73 -7.51 2.20
C ALA A 188 1.70 -6.10 2.80
N PHE A 189 2.08 -5.08 2.01
CA PHE A 189 2.05 -3.69 2.43
C PHE A 189 0.64 -3.12 2.53
N SER A 190 -0.32 -3.63 1.74
CA SER A 190 -1.74 -3.26 1.88
C SER A 190 -2.30 -3.75 3.21
N LEU A 191 -2.02 -5.01 3.58
CA LEU A 191 -2.40 -5.57 4.87
C LEU A 191 -1.74 -4.83 6.04
N LEU A 192 -0.45 -4.49 5.92
CA LEU A 192 0.27 -3.70 6.90
C LEU A 192 -0.35 -2.30 7.05
N LEU A 193 -0.65 -1.62 5.95
CA LEU A 193 -1.26 -0.28 5.96
C LEU A 193 -2.64 -0.31 6.65
N LEU A 194 -3.46 -1.33 6.34
CA LEU A 194 -4.73 -1.55 7.02
C LEU A 194 -4.54 -1.82 8.53
N ALA A 195 -3.58 -2.67 8.90
CA ALA A 195 -3.26 -2.97 10.30
C ALA A 195 -2.88 -1.71 11.08
N LEU A 196 -1.97 -0.89 10.53
CA LEU A 196 -1.53 0.37 11.12
C LEU A 196 -2.69 1.35 11.26
N TYR A 197 -3.52 1.48 10.23
CA TYR A 197 -4.69 2.35 10.26
C TYR A 197 -5.65 1.95 11.41
N LEU A 198 -5.99 0.66 11.51
CA LEU A 198 -6.88 0.16 12.57
C LEU A 198 -6.27 0.25 13.98
N ASP A 199 -4.96 0.02 14.09
CA ASP A 199 -4.17 0.14 15.32
C ASP A 199 -4.18 1.59 15.84
N PHE A 200 -3.79 2.56 15.00
CA PHE A 200 -3.81 3.98 15.38
C PHE A 200 -5.21 4.51 15.70
N ARG A 201 -6.26 3.93 15.10
CA ARG A 201 -7.65 4.30 15.38
C ARG A 201 -8.26 3.56 16.57
N LYS A 202 -7.59 2.56 17.14
CA LYS A 202 -8.11 1.68 18.21
C LYS A 202 -9.49 1.08 17.90
N ARG A 203 -9.73 0.74 16.64
CA ARG A 203 -11.04 0.28 16.14
C ARG A 203 -11.24 -1.22 16.14
N THR A 204 -10.20 -1.96 16.47
CA THR A 204 -10.14 -3.40 16.26
C THR A 204 -9.48 -4.07 17.46
N GLY A 205 -9.99 -5.25 17.82
CA GLY A 205 -9.43 -6.03 18.92
C GLY A 205 -7.98 -6.47 18.65
N PRO A 206 -7.19 -6.69 19.70
CA PRO A 206 -5.76 -6.99 19.58
C PRO A 206 -5.48 -8.25 18.75
N VAL A 207 -6.36 -9.26 18.82
CA VAL A 207 -6.21 -10.52 18.07
C VAL A 207 -6.20 -10.27 16.56
N VAL A 208 -7.16 -9.50 16.04
CA VAL A 208 -7.25 -9.22 14.61
C VAL A 208 -6.06 -8.37 14.15
N LEU A 209 -5.60 -7.41 14.95
CA LEU A 209 -4.41 -6.63 14.65
C LEU A 209 -3.15 -7.51 14.56
N ILE A 210 -2.95 -8.41 15.54
CA ILE A 210 -1.83 -9.36 15.54
C ILE A 210 -1.89 -10.25 14.30
N LEU A 211 -3.06 -10.76 13.94
CA LEU A 211 -3.25 -11.58 12.74
C LEU A 211 -2.90 -10.80 11.47
N LEU A 212 -3.33 -9.53 11.33
CA LEU A 212 -2.99 -8.70 10.18
C LEU A 212 -1.49 -8.43 10.08
N TYR A 213 -0.83 -8.07 11.18
CA TYR A 213 0.63 -7.86 11.21
C TYR A 213 1.40 -9.16 10.88
N ALA A 214 1.00 -10.28 11.46
CA ALA A 214 1.62 -11.58 11.21
C ALA A 214 1.42 -12.03 9.76
N PHE A 215 0.21 -11.83 9.20
CA PHE A 215 -0.09 -12.20 7.83
C PHE A 215 0.61 -11.30 6.82
N ALA A 216 0.74 -10.00 7.08
CA ALA A 216 1.56 -9.10 6.28
C ALA A 216 3.04 -9.56 6.26
N ALA A 217 3.61 -9.83 7.44
CA ALA A 217 5.00 -10.28 7.58
C ALA A 217 5.26 -11.63 6.92
N SER A 218 4.32 -12.58 7.02
CA SER A 218 4.42 -13.88 6.38
C SER A 218 4.14 -13.83 4.87
N THR A 219 3.52 -12.78 4.37
CA THR A 219 3.35 -12.55 2.92
C THR A 219 4.66 -12.04 2.31
N HIS A 220 5.27 -11.02 2.93
CA HIS A 220 6.55 -10.50 2.48
C HIS A 220 7.34 -9.85 3.63
N SER A 221 8.55 -10.36 3.91
CA SER A 221 9.34 -9.93 5.07
C SER A 221 9.82 -8.47 5.03
N SER A 222 9.77 -7.79 3.87
CA SER A 222 10.16 -6.38 3.79
C SER A 222 9.20 -5.41 4.49
N VAL A 223 8.06 -5.88 5.00
CA VAL A 223 7.17 -5.06 5.86
C VAL A 223 7.73 -4.90 7.28
N LEU A 224 8.63 -5.80 7.71
CA LEU A 224 9.16 -5.83 9.08
C LEU A 224 9.82 -4.53 9.55
N PRO A 225 10.56 -3.76 8.72
CA PRO A 225 11.08 -2.46 9.14
C PRO A 225 9.99 -1.47 9.56
N VAL A 226 8.86 -1.43 8.85
CA VAL A 226 7.74 -0.54 9.21
C VAL A 226 7.09 -1.01 10.52
N ILE A 227 6.93 -2.32 10.70
CA ILE A 227 6.44 -2.91 11.95
C ILE A 227 7.40 -2.58 13.11
N ALA A 228 8.71 -2.70 12.90
CA ALA A 228 9.72 -2.37 13.89
C ALA A 228 9.66 -0.89 14.29
N LEU A 229 9.51 0.03 13.33
CA LEU A 229 9.33 1.46 13.62
C LEU A 229 8.06 1.71 14.44
N ARG A 230 6.97 1.00 14.14
CA ARG A 230 5.74 1.09 14.93
C ARG A 230 5.95 0.60 16.37
N VAL A 231 6.65 -0.51 16.56
CA VAL A 231 6.99 -1.06 17.88
C VAL A 231 7.90 -0.09 18.64
N VAL A 232 8.94 0.45 18.00
CA VAL A 232 9.82 1.47 18.62
C VAL A 232 9.02 2.68 19.08
N LEU A 233 8.06 3.15 18.29
CA LEU A 233 7.18 4.27 18.66
C LEU A 233 6.31 3.98 19.91
N LEU A 234 6.08 2.72 20.27
CA LEU A 234 5.37 2.38 21.51
C LEU A 234 6.24 2.61 22.76
N PHE A 235 7.56 2.54 22.63
CA PHE A 235 8.51 2.65 23.75
C PHE A 235 9.26 3.97 23.77
N VAL A 236 9.59 4.50 22.59
CA VAL A 236 10.33 5.75 22.41
C VAL A 236 9.35 6.87 22.09
N LYS A 237 9.17 7.79 23.04
CA LYS A 237 8.28 8.95 22.86
C LYS A 237 8.92 10.09 22.07
N ASN A 238 10.24 10.05 21.85
CA ASN A 238 10.95 11.06 21.06
C ASN A 238 10.88 10.70 19.57
N GLU A 239 9.96 11.33 18.86
CA GLU A 239 9.73 11.09 17.44
C GLU A 239 10.95 11.45 16.59
N ILE A 240 11.68 12.53 16.91
CA ILE A 240 12.89 12.96 16.20
C ILE A 240 13.95 11.84 16.21
N ALA A 241 14.09 11.12 17.33
CA ALA A 241 14.97 9.98 17.40
C ALA A 241 14.53 8.85 16.45
N ILE A 242 13.23 8.66 16.24
CA ILE A 242 12.67 7.65 15.34
C ILE A 242 12.86 8.06 13.87
N TYR A 243 12.78 9.34 13.53
CA TYR A 243 13.21 9.84 12.22
C TYR A 243 14.69 9.49 11.96
N GLY A 244 15.55 9.71 12.97
CA GLY A 244 16.96 9.32 12.92
C GLY A 244 17.16 7.82 12.68
N ILE A 245 16.44 6.96 13.43
CA ILE A 245 16.47 5.50 13.25
C ILE A 245 16.01 5.10 11.84
N SER A 246 14.96 5.74 11.33
CA SER A 246 14.42 5.45 10.00
C SER A 246 15.42 5.77 8.88
N LEU A 247 16.16 6.88 9.02
CA LEU A 247 17.22 7.27 8.09
C LEU A 247 18.48 6.41 8.24
N ALA A 248 18.78 5.97 9.46
CA ALA A 248 19.93 5.11 9.77
C ALA A 248 19.64 3.61 9.61
N LEU A 249 18.51 3.22 9.01
CA LEU A 249 18.10 1.82 8.96
C LEU A 249 19.13 0.92 8.27
N LEU A 250 19.76 1.37 7.18
CA LEU A 250 20.78 0.58 6.47
C LEU A 250 22.04 0.33 7.32
N PRO A 251 22.75 1.35 7.84
CA PRO A 251 23.92 1.09 8.68
C PRO A 251 23.55 0.28 9.93
N LEU A 252 22.35 0.52 10.50
CA LEU A 252 21.86 -0.27 11.62
C LEU A 252 21.59 -1.73 11.23
N SER A 253 21.02 -2.00 10.04
CA SER A 253 20.75 -3.37 9.60
C SER A 253 22.03 -4.16 9.37
N ASN A 254 23.08 -3.51 8.86
CA ASN A 254 24.37 -4.15 8.60
C ASN A 254 25.07 -4.49 9.92
N ILE A 255 25.07 -3.56 10.89
CA ILE A 255 25.60 -3.81 12.24
C ILE A 255 24.83 -4.92 12.94
N LEU A 256 23.50 -4.90 12.90
CA LEU A 256 22.65 -5.91 13.54
C LEU A 256 22.80 -7.29 12.88
N SER A 257 22.81 -7.38 11.55
CA SER A 257 23.01 -8.66 10.84
C SER A 257 24.35 -9.31 11.21
N ALA A 258 25.41 -8.51 11.33
CA ALA A 258 26.74 -8.98 11.73
C ALA A 258 26.83 -9.36 13.22
N ALA A 259 26.11 -8.65 14.09
CA ALA A 259 26.13 -8.88 15.54
C ALA A 259 25.27 -10.08 15.99
N LEU A 260 24.28 -10.50 15.19
CA LEU A 260 23.34 -11.55 15.58
C LEU A 260 23.96 -12.96 15.45
N PRO A 261 23.84 -13.83 16.48
CA PRO A 261 24.37 -15.18 16.44
C PRO A 261 23.84 -16.01 15.26
N ALA A 262 24.69 -16.84 14.67
CA ALA A 262 24.29 -17.74 13.57
C ALA A 262 23.12 -18.68 13.95
N SER A 263 23.03 -19.07 15.23
CA SER A 263 21.93 -19.88 15.77
C SER A 263 20.55 -19.21 15.64
N PHE A 264 20.47 -17.89 15.50
CA PHE A 264 19.18 -17.22 15.34
C PHE A 264 18.58 -17.46 13.94
N ARG A 265 19.39 -17.84 12.95
CA ARG A 265 18.94 -18.17 11.59
C ARG A 265 18.16 -19.48 11.52
N THR A 266 18.25 -20.34 12.53
CA THR A 266 17.56 -21.63 12.58
C THR A 266 16.28 -21.59 13.43
N ILE A 267 16.07 -20.55 14.24
CA ILE A 267 14.88 -20.39 15.08
C ILE A 267 13.75 -19.78 14.23
N PRO A 268 12.56 -20.41 14.08
CA PRO A 268 11.55 -20.01 13.08
C PRO A 268 11.11 -18.54 13.08
N VAL A 269 10.93 -17.94 14.26
CA VAL A 269 10.52 -16.53 14.36
C VAL A 269 11.70 -15.60 14.15
N LEU A 270 12.84 -15.89 14.80
CA LEU A 270 14.04 -15.05 14.69
C LEU A 270 14.66 -15.10 13.29
N SER A 271 14.54 -16.24 12.60
CA SER A 271 15.03 -16.41 11.24
C SER A 271 14.31 -15.50 10.24
N LEU A 272 13.04 -15.14 10.47
CA LEU A 272 12.34 -14.14 9.66
C LEU A 272 12.96 -12.74 9.82
N PHE A 273 13.28 -12.36 11.06
CA PHE A 273 13.92 -11.07 11.35
C PHE A 273 15.33 -11.02 10.80
N VAL A 274 16.14 -12.06 11.03
CA VAL A 274 17.51 -12.13 10.50
C VAL A 274 17.49 -12.17 8.97
N SER A 275 16.59 -12.94 8.35
CA SER A 275 16.41 -12.96 6.89
C SER A 275 16.04 -11.60 6.31
N ALA A 276 15.22 -10.80 7.01
CA ALA A 276 14.91 -9.45 6.58
C ALA A 276 16.11 -8.51 6.67
N LEU A 277 16.90 -8.59 7.76
CA LEU A 277 18.14 -7.82 7.91
C LEU A 277 19.19 -8.20 6.85
N ASP A 278 19.39 -9.51 6.65
CA ASP A 278 20.31 -10.04 5.65
C ASP A 278 19.89 -9.55 4.25
N LYS A 279 18.60 -9.64 3.88
CA LYS A 279 18.09 -9.09 2.61
C LYS A 279 18.30 -7.58 2.48
N PHE A 280 18.14 -6.82 3.57
CA PHE A 280 18.39 -5.37 3.59
C PHE A 280 19.84 -5.03 3.25
N SER A 281 20.79 -5.76 3.85
CA SER A 281 22.22 -5.65 3.55
C SER A 281 22.49 -5.99 2.08
N VAL A 282 21.98 -7.14 1.60
CA VAL A 282 22.23 -7.56 0.22
C VAL A 282 21.67 -6.53 -0.77
N TYR A 283 20.43 -6.02 -0.59
CA TYR A 283 19.82 -5.04 -1.50
C TYR A 283 20.59 -3.70 -1.66
N SER A 284 21.52 -3.40 -0.75
CA SER A 284 22.44 -2.26 -0.89
C SER A 284 23.64 -2.54 -1.81
N GLU A 285 23.96 -3.83 -2.05
CA GLU A 285 25.15 -4.31 -2.79
C GLU A 285 24.80 -4.87 -4.19
N PHE A 286 23.54 -4.80 -4.62
CA PHE A 286 22.99 -5.44 -5.84
C PHE A 286 23.46 -4.85 -7.20
N SER A 287 24.67 -4.30 -7.30
CA SER A 287 25.19 -3.76 -8.56
C SER A 287 25.46 -4.82 -9.65
N ASP A 288 25.68 -6.09 -9.27
CA ASP A 288 26.12 -7.14 -10.19
C ASP A 288 25.00 -8.03 -10.77
N TRP A 289 23.73 -7.85 -10.35
CA TRP A 289 22.62 -8.68 -10.82
C TRP A 289 21.90 -7.99 -11.99
N GLY A 290 21.75 -8.69 -13.12
CA GLY A 290 21.27 -8.10 -14.38
C GLY A 290 19.95 -7.31 -14.29
N TRP A 291 18.99 -7.75 -13.47
CA TRP A 291 17.72 -7.01 -13.27
C TRP A 291 17.88 -5.77 -12.39
N ALA A 292 18.73 -5.83 -11.36
CA ALA A 292 18.96 -4.72 -10.45
C ALA A 292 19.82 -3.63 -11.12
N ALA A 293 20.80 -4.03 -11.93
CA ALA A 293 21.55 -3.12 -12.78
C ALA A 293 20.65 -2.45 -13.84
N ALA A 294 19.80 -3.22 -14.52
CA ALA A 294 18.82 -2.65 -15.47
C ALA A 294 17.84 -1.68 -14.80
N SER A 295 17.44 -1.97 -13.55
CA SER A 295 16.59 -1.10 -12.74
C SER A 295 17.28 0.23 -12.38
N GLN A 296 18.56 0.15 -11.99
CA GLN A 296 19.40 1.32 -11.64
C GLN A 296 19.63 2.27 -12.82
N HIS A 297 19.83 1.72 -14.01
CA HIS A 297 20.09 2.51 -15.22
C HIS A 297 18.83 2.95 -15.96
N SER A 298 17.63 2.56 -15.48
CA SER A 298 16.37 2.98 -16.08
C SER A 298 16.04 4.43 -15.71
N VAL A 299 16.02 5.31 -16.72
CA VAL A 299 15.63 6.72 -16.58
C VAL A 299 14.25 6.85 -15.92
N LEU A 300 13.32 5.97 -16.28
CA LEU A 300 11.97 5.98 -15.73
C LEU A 300 11.94 5.62 -14.23
N LEU A 301 12.65 4.56 -13.84
CA LEU A 301 12.68 4.12 -12.43
C LEU A 301 13.46 5.10 -11.55
N MET A 302 14.52 5.71 -12.09
CA MET A 302 15.19 6.85 -11.45
C MET A 302 14.25 8.06 -11.30
N GLY A 303 13.45 8.37 -12.33
CA GLY A 303 12.43 9.42 -12.26
C GLY A 303 11.43 9.18 -11.13
N TYR A 304 10.91 7.95 -11.03
CA TYR A 304 10.03 7.57 -9.92
C TYR A 304 10.70 7.67 -8.55
N ARG A 305 11.98 7.31 -8.44
CA ARG A 305 12.74 7.44 -7.20
C ARG A 305 12.79 8.89 -6.72
N TYR A 306 13.09 9.83 -7.62
CA TYR A 306 13.08 11.26 -7.26
C TYR A 306 11.67 11.77 -6.97
N TYR A 307 10.68 11.35 -7.75
CA TYR A 307 9.28 11.72 -7.55
C TYR A 307 8.76 11.29 -6.16
N PHE A 308 8.99 10.04 -5.77
CA PHE A 308 8.61 9.55 -4.45
C PHE A 308 9.47 10.10 -3.31
N GLY A 309 10.76 10.38 -3.56
CA GLY A 309 11.62 11.10 -2.63
C GLY A 309 11.07 12.50 -2.32
N ALA A 310 10.64 13.24 -3.34
CA ALA A 310 10.03 14.56 -3.18
C ALA A 310 8.71 14.49 -2.40
N ILE A 311 7.84 13.52 -2.70
CA ILE A 311 6.60 13.28 -1.94
C ILE A 311 6.91 12.99 -0.48
N ALA A 312 7.91 12.13 -0.20
CA ALA A 312 8.29 11.77 1.16
C ALA A 312 8.82 12.98 1.94
N VAL A 313 9.69 13.80 1.34
CA VAL A 313 10.16 15.06 1.95
C VAL A 313 8.98 15.99 2.23
N PHE A 314 8.07 16.14 1.27
CA PHE A 314 6.90 17.00 1.44
C PHE A 314 5.98 16.50 2.56
N CYS A 315 5.77 15.19 2.67
CA CYS A 315 5.03 14.58 3.77
C CYS A 315 5.64 14.93 5.13
N ILE A 316 6.96 14.80 5.28
CA ILE A 316 7.67 15.14 6.51
C ILE A 316 7.46 16.62 6.86
N LEU A 317 7.62 17.53 5.89
CA LEU A 317 7.40 18.97 6.09
C LEU A 317 5.96 19.28 6.53
N LEU A 318 4.97 18.61 5.94
CA LEU A 318 3.56 18.76 6.33
C LEU A 318 3.31 18.28 7.77
N VAL A 319 3.92 17.17 8.17
CA VAL A 319 3.81 16.63 9.53
C VAL A 319 4.45 17.59 10.54
N PHE A 320 5.68 18.07 10.29
CA PHE A 320 6.35 19.04 11.16
C PHE A 320 5.58 20.35 11.28
N ARG A 321 5.06 20.88 10.18
CA ARG A 321 4.24 22.11 10.18
C ARG A 321 3.01 21.97 11.09
N ARG A 322 2.46 20.76 11.21
CA ARG A 322 1.21 20.49 11.96
C ARG A 322 1.44 19.87 13.32
N TYR A 323 2.69 19.68 13.71
CA TYR A 323 3.06 18.98 14.93
C TYR A 323 2.37 19.57 16.17
N ASP A 324 2.23 20.89 16.21
CA ASP A 324 1.62 21.61 17.33
C ASP A 324 0.08 21.62 17.32
N VAL A 325 -0.56 21.30 16.18
CA VAL A 325 -2.00 21.50 15.96
C VAL A 325 -2.79 20.17 15.91
N SER A 326 -2.16 19.06 15.53
CA SER A 326 -2.81 17.76 15.37
C SER A 326 -1.92 16.62 15.87
N LYS A 327 -2.16 16.13 17.09
CA LYS A 327 -1.51 14.93 17.64
C LYS A 327 -2.10 13.63 17.07
N SER A 328 -2.35 13.58 15.76
CA SER A 328 -2.78 12.34 15.12
C SER A 328 -1.58 11.40 15.00
N GLY A 329 -1.55 10.33 15.80
CA GLY A 329 -0.47 9.35 15.76
C GLY A 329 -0.25 8.73 14.36
N LEU A 330 -1.32 8.62 13.55
CA LEU A 330 -1.24 8.16 12.17
C LEU A 330 -0.46 9.13 11.27
N LEU A 331 -0.66 10.45 11.42
CA LEU A 331 0.05 11.47 10.65
C LEU A 331 1.50 11.60 11.11
N VAL A 332 1.76 11.49 12.41
CA VAL A 332 3.14 11.38 12.91
C VAL A 332 3.86 10.19 12.28
N PHE A 333 3.18 9.03 12.26
CA PHE A 333 3.73 7.83 11.67
C PHE A 333 3.93 7.93 10.15
N SER A 334 3.09 8.71 9.44
CA SER A 334 3.28 8.93 8.00
C SER A 334 4.59 9.65 7.70
N GLY A 335 5.00 10.59 8.56
CA GLY A 335 6.30 11.24 8.44
C GLY A 335 7.46 10.29 8.73
N ILE A 336 7.35 9.45 9.77
CA ILE A 336 8.33 8.40 10.08
C ILE A 336 8.49 7.42 8.91
N TRP A 337 7.39 6.93 8.35
CA TRP A 337 7.42 6.06 7.16
C TRP A 337 8.00 6.80 5.95
N SER A 338 7.70 8.08 5.78
CA SER A 338 8.30 8.89 4.71
C SER A 338 9.83 8.99 4.86
N ALA A 339 10.36 9.11 6.08
CA ALA A 339 11.80 9.09 6.33
C ALA A 339 12.43 7.76 5.95
N LEU A 340 11.75 6.64 6.25
CA LEU A 340 12.16 5.32 5.77
C LEU A 340 12.13 5.24 4.23
N CYS A 341 11.12 5.81 3.57
CA CYS A 341 11.05 5.84 2.11
C CYS A 341 12.24 6.60 1.51
N ILE A 342 12.66 7.70 2.12
CA ILE A 342 13.87 8.45 1.71
C ILE A 342 15.11 7.57 1.88
N ALA A 343 15.28 6.93 3.04
CA ALA A 343 16.40 6.05 3.30
C ALA A 343 16.51 4.94 2.25
N VAL A 344 15.40 4.25 1.96
CA VAL A 344 15.38 3.19 0.95
C VAL A 344 15.64 3.76 -0.45
N SER A 345 15.07 4.91 -0.78
CA SER A 345 15.27 5.56 -2.09
C SER A 345 16.69 6.06 -2.31
N VAL A 346 17.43 6.41 -1.26
CA VAL A 346 18.82 6.87 -1.36
C VAL A 346 19.80 5.70 -1.38
N PHE A 347 19.60 4.73 -0.48
CA PHE A 347 20.62 3.73 -0.20
C PHE A 347 20.45 2.40 -0.96
N PHE A 348 19.27 2.13 -1.54
CA PHE A 348 19.00 0.84 -2.18
C PHE A 348 19.03 1.01 -3.69
N ALA A 349 19.83 0.23 -4.38
CA ALA A 349 20.10 0.46 -5.78
C ALA A 349 18.93 -0.02 -6.68
N ALA A 350 18.20 -1.07 -6.28
CA ALA A 350 17.03 -1.58 -7.00
C ALA A 350 15.74 -0.74 -6.80
N ASP A 351 14.71 -1.02 -7.60
CA ASP A 351 13.34 -0.50 -7.51
C ASP A 351 12.55 -0.88 -6.22
N VAL A 352 13.26 -1.40 -5.21
CA VAL A 352 12.71 -1.82 -3.91
C VAL A 352 11.99 -0.68 -3.18
N PHE A 353 12.32 0.58 -3.47
CA PHE A 353 11.68 1.75 -2.87
C PHE A 353 10.16 1.82 -3.11
N PHE A 354 9.65 1.31 -4.25
CA PHE A 354 8.21 1.30 -4.53
C PHE A 354 7.41 0.57 -3.45
N ARG A 355 7.99 -0.48 -2.85
CA ARG A 355 7.35 -1.27 -1.78
C ARG A 355 6.95 -0.40 -0.59
N TYR A 356 7.78 0.59 -0.26
CA TYR A 356 7.53 1.53 0.84
C TYR A 356 6.74 2.75 0.38
N ALA A 357 7.03 3.25 -0.82
CA ALA A 357 6.48 4.50 -1.31
C ALA A 357 5.00 4.41 -1.72
N MET A 358 4.57 3.31 -2.35
CA MET A 358 3.18 3.11 -2.79
C MET A 358 2.17 3.16 -1.62
N PRO A 359 2.31 2.38 -0.53
CA PRO A 359 1.40 2.49 0.61
C PRO A 359 1.55 3.84 1.35
N CYS A 360 2.75 4.42 1.38
CA CYS A 360 2.99 5.73 2.02
C CYS A 360 2.30 6.87 1.26
N SER A 361 2.05 6.75 -0.05
CA SER A 361 1.35 7.77 -0.83
C SER A 361 -0.06 8.03 -0.30
N THR A 362 -0.77 6.98 0.13
CA THR A 362 -2.09 7.08 0.77
C THR A 362 -2.01 7.95 2.02
N LEU A 363 -1.02 7.70 2.89
CA LEU A 363 -0.82 8.48 4.11
C LEU A 363 -0.39 9.92 3.81
N PHE A 364 0.43 10.13 2.78
CA PHE A 364 0.79 11.47 2.31
C PHE A 364 -0.45 12.26 1.87
N VAL A 365 -1.36 11.67 1.09
CA VAL A 365 -2.59 12.35 0.68
C VAL A 365 -3.45 12.72 1.88
N LEU A 366 -3.58 11.80 2.86
CA LEU A 366 -4.27 12.10 4.11
C LEU A 366 -3.61 13.25 4.85
N ALA A 367 -2.28 13.25 4.98
CA ALA A 367 -1.53 14.32 5.65
C ALA A 367 -1.68 15.64 4.89
N ALA A 368 -1.59 15.65 3.57
CA ALA A 368 -1.71 16.86 2.78
C ALA A 368 -3.12 17.46 2.88
N LEU A 369 -4.17 16.66 2.74
CA LEU A 369 -5.57 17.10 2.78
C LEU A 369 -6.20 17.16 4.17
N SER A 370 -5.45 17.03 5.26
CA SER A 370 -5.98 17.20 6.63
C SER A 370 -5.86 18.64 7.18
N HIS A 371 -5.57 19.64 6.34
CA HIS A 371 -5.45 21.04 6.76
C HIS A 371 -6.82 21.69 7.05
N LYS A 372 -6.84 22.68 7.95
CA LYS A 372 -7.94 23.64 8.14
C LYS A 372 -7.69 24.87 7.26
N ASP A 373 -8.74 25.43 6.66
CA ASP A 373 -8.68 26.46 5.61
C ASP A 373 -7.85 27.70 5.98
N ASP A 374 -6.74 27.92 5.27
CA ASP A 374 -5.80 29.04 5.36
C ASP A 374 -5.14 29.28 3.98
N ALA A 375 -4.58 30.46 3.74
CA ALA A 375 -3.94 30.82 2.45
C ALA A 375 -2.80 29.88 2.01
N VAL A 376 -2.11 29.24 2.95
CA VAL A 376 -1.05 28.26 2.63
C VAL A 376 -1.62 26.97 2.03
N ASN A 377 -2.89 26.66 2.26
CA ASN A 377 -3.52 25.46 1.72
C ASN A 377 -3.69 25.53 0.21
N LEU A 378 -3.88 26.73 -0.36
CA LEU A 378 -3.92 26.89 -1.81
C LEU A 378 -2.62 26.38 -2.47
N TYR A 379 -1.46 26.68 -1.88
CA TYR A 379 -0.18 26.17 -2.38
C TYR A 379 -0.05 24.65 -2.22
N ILE A 380 -0.57 24.09 -1.11
CA ILE A 380 -0.60 22.63 -0.91
C ILE A 380 -1.49 21.97 -1.95
N ASP A 381 -2.67 22.53 -2.22
CA ASP A 381 -3.62 22.00 -3.21
C ASP A 381 -3.06 22.08 -4.63
N ILE A 382 -2.40 23.20 -4.99
CA ILE A 382 -1.68 23.33 -6.27
C ILE A 382 -0.57 22.28 -6.37
N ALA A 383 0.25 22.12 -5.31
CA ALA A 383 1.31 21.13 -5.30
C ALA A 383 0.76 19.71 -5.45
N LEU A 384 -0.33 19.38 -4.76
CA LEU A 384 -1.03 18.09 -4.89
C LEU A 384 -1.57 17.87 -6.30
N ALA A 385 -2.15 18.89 -6.93
CA ALA A 385 -2.63 18.80 -8.30
C ALA A 385 -1.47 18.54 -9.28
N ILE A 386 -0.34 19.24 -9.13
CA ILE A 386 0.86 19.03 -9.95
C ILE A 386 1.40 17.60 -9.74
N ILE A 387 1.53 17.15 -8.49
CA ILE A 387 1.96 15.80 -8.16
C ILE A 387 1.04 14.77 -8.81
N ALA A 388 -0.28 14.93 -8.69
CA ALA A 388 -1.25 14.01 -9.29
C ALA A 388 -1.16 13.98 -10.83
N VAL A 389 -1.00 15.13 -11.49
CA VAL A 389 -0.84 15.20 -12.95
C VAL A 389 0.45 14.52 -13.39
N ILE A 390 1.58 14.78 -12.71
CA ILE A 390 2.86 14.12 -13.00
C ILE A 390 2.71 12.60 -12.80
N GLY A 391 2.17 12.17 -11.66
CA GLY A 391 1.92 10.76 -11.36
C GLY A 391 1.10 10.08 -12.46
N PHE A 392 0.01 10.72 -12.88
CA PHE A 392 -0.88 10.22 -13.93
C PHE A 392 -0.17 10.10 -15.29
N VAL A 393 0.56 11.12 -15.71
CA VAL A 393 1.27 11.12 -17.00
C VAL A 393 2.37 10.06 -17.00
N VAL A 394 3.16 9.98 -15.94
CA VAL A 394 4.28 9.03 -15.85
C VAL A 394 3.79 7.60 -15.78
N GLN A 395 2.71 7.30 -15.04
CA GLN A 395 2.16 5.94 -15.00
C GLN A 395 1.57 5.51 -16.35
N TRP A 396 0.94 6.43 -17.08
CA TRP A 396 0.39 6.13 -18.40
C TRP A 396 1.50 5.86 -19.41
N ALA A 397 2.56 6.68 -19.38
CA ALA A 397 3.76 6.46 -20.19
C ALA A 397 4.43 5.12 -19.84
N TYR A 398 4.49 4.76 -18.55
CA TYR A 398 5.04 3.47 -18.15
C TYR A 398 4.21 2.30 -18.66
N LEU A 399 2.88 2.33 -18.46
CA LEU A 399 1.97 1.32 -18.99
C LEU A 399 2.16 1.15 -20.50
N ALA A 400 2.20 2.25 -21.25
CA ALA A 400 2.39 2.21 -22.70
C ALA A 400 3.73 1.60 -23.14
N SER A 401 4.74 1.56 -22.26
CA SER A 401 6.04 0.97 -22.56
C SER A 401 6.13 -0.54 -22.29
N VAL A 402 5.21 -1.11 -21.50
CA VAL A 402 5.28 -2.52 -21.04
C VAL A 402 3.99 -3.32 -21.26
N VAL A 403 2.90 -2.67 -21.64
CA VAL A 403 1.56 -3.27 -21.84
C VAL A 403 1.11 -3.06 -23.28
N ASP A 404 0.39 -4.03 -23.83
CA ASP A 404 -0.39 -3.83 -25.06
C ASP A 404 -1.55 -2.86 -24.78
N MET A 405 -1.34 -1.59 -25.12
CA MET A 405 -2.31 -0.53 -24.88
C MET A 405 -3.61 -0.71 -25.67
N SER A 406 -3.58 -1.41 -26.81
CA SER A 406 -4.79 -1.63 -27.59
C SER A 406 -5.71 -2.59 -26.86
N CYS A 407 -5.16 -3.72 -26.40
CA CYS A 407 -5.90 -4.69 -25.59
C CYS A 407 -6.34 -4.08 -24.25
N PHE A 408 -5.45 -3.36 -23.57
CA PHE A 408 -5.75 -2.72 -22.29
C PHE A 408 -6.90 -1.71 -22.39
N ILE A 409 -6.91 -0.86 -23.42
CA ILE A 409 -7.96 0.14 -23.62
C ILE A 409 -9.29 -0.52 -24.01
N LEU A 410 -9.27 -1.51 -24.91
CA LEU A 410 -10.47 -2.25 -25.32
C LEU A 410 -11.10 -2.96 -24.12
N HIS A 411 -10.30 -3.65 -23.32
CA HIS A 411 -10.77 -4.30 -22.10
C HIS A 411 -11.32 -3.29 -21.08
N GLY A 412 -10.61 -2.18 -20.88
CA GLY A 412 -11.08 -1.12 -19.96
C GLY A 412 -12.40 -0.47 -20.41
N LEU A 413 -12.65 -0.38 -21.72
CA LEU A 413 -13.87 0.19 -22.27
C LEU A 413 -15.03 -0.79 -22.34
N PHE A 414 -14.79 -2.08 -22.60
CA PHE A 414 -15.82 -3.06 -22.98
C PHE A 414 -15.81 -4.36 -22.18
N GLY A 415 -14.84 -4.56 -21.28
CA GLY A 415 -14.69 -5.81 -20.50
C GLY A 415 -14.35 -7.04 -21.35
N VAL A 416 -13.83 -6.83 -22.57
CA VAL A 416 -13.48 -7.86 -23.57
C VAL A 416 -11.99 -7.90 -23.81
#